data_AF-A0A928RZD5-F1
#
_entry.id   AF-A0A928RZD5-F1
#
_cell.length_a   1.000
_cell.length_b   1.000
_cell.length_c   1.000
_cell.angle_alpha   90.00
_cell.angle_beta   90.00
_cell.angle_gamma   90.00
#
_symmetry.space_group_name_H-M   'P 1'
#
loop_
_entity.id
_entity.type
_entity.pdbx_description
1 polymer ?
#
loop_
_entity_poly.entity_id
_entity_poly.type
_entity_poly.pdbx_seq_one_letter_code
_entity_poly.pdbx_strand_id
1 'polypeptide(L)' 'MQDKTSVPVEPVDPFKGIEANPKHFGPEALKEAAPLFGVAVGLATRRFADR' A
#
# COMPACT_ATOMS: atom_id res chain seq x y z
N MET A 1 5.46 15.03 -10.80
CA MET A 1 5.60 13.89 -11.73
C MET A 1 4.56 13.99 -12.81
N GLN A 2 3.27 14.01 -12.46
CA GLN A 2 2.18 14.20 -13.41
C GLN A 2 2.32 15.45 -14.31
N ASP A 3 2.77 16.60 -13.79
CA ASP A 3 2.95 17.80 -14.65
C ASP A 3 4.15 17.70 -15.61
N LYS A 4 5.08 16.78 -15.33
CA LYS A 4 6.32 16.58 -16.09
C LYS A 4 6.24 15.37 -17.02
N THR A 5 5.17 14.59 -16.93
CA THR A 5 4.99 13.34 -17.65
C THR A 5 3.56 13.34 -18.15
N SER A 6 3.31 13.19 -19.46
CA SER A 6 1.94 13.13 -20.02
C SER A 6 1.16 11.86 -19.62
N VAL A 7 1.53 11.25 -18.49
CA VAL A 7 0.99 10.03 -17.93
C VAL A 7 0.37 10.38 -16.58
N PRO A 8 -0.89 10.00 -16.31
CA PRO A 8 -1.50 10.18 -15.01
C PRO A 8 -0.76 9.34 -13.96
N VAL A 9 -0.41 9.96 -12.84
CA VAL A 9 0.25 9.30 -11.72
C VAL A 9 -0.61 9.49 -10.48
N GLU A 10 -0.96 8.40 -9.82
CA GLU A 10 -1.81 8.41 -8.64
C GLU A 10 -1.08 7.75 -7.46
N PRO A 11 -1.28 8.23 -6.22
CA PRO A 11 -0.86 7.50 -5.03
C PRO A 11 -1.57 6.15 -4.96
N VAL A 12 -0.81 5.10 -4.63
CA VAL A 12 -1.36 3.75 -4.43
C VAL A 12 -1.43 3.43 -2.95
N ASP A 13 -2.53 2.85 -2.51
CA ASP A 13 -2.66 2.24 -1.19
C ASP A 13 -2.29 0.75 -1.29
N PRO A 14 -1.12 0.32 -0.77
CA PRO A 14 -0.72 -1.09 -0.81
C PRO A 14 -1.54 -1.98 0.13
N PHE A 15 -2.25 -1.39 1.11
CA PHE A 15 -3.11 -2.15 2.02
C PHE A 15 -4.50 -2.40 1.45
N LYS A 16 -4.79 -1.90 0.24
CA LYS A 16 -6.08 -2.10 -0.42
C LYS A 16 -6.39 -3.59 -0.57
N GLY A 17 -7.49 -4.03 0.05
CA GLY A 17 -7.89 -5.44 0.07
C GLY A 17 -7.30 -6.27 1.22
N ILE A 18 -6.56 -5.64 2.14
CA ILE A 18 -6.05 -6.27 3.36
C ILE A 18 -6.88 -5.78 4.55
N GLU A 19 -7.40 -6.72 5.36
CA GLU A 19 -8.07 -6.39 6.60
C GLU A 19 -7.05 -6.08 7.70
N ALA A 20 -7.04 -4.85 8.20
CA ALA A 20 -6.17 -4.42 9.29
C ALA A 20 -6.94 -4.39 10.61
N ASN A 21 -6.33 -4.92 11.68
CA ASN A 21 -6.94 -4.90 13.01
C ASN A 21 -6.91 -3.47 13.60
N PRO A 22 -8.06 -2.81 13.83
CA PRO A 22 -8.12 -1.42 14.29
C PRO A 22 -7.61 -1.22 15.72
N LYS A 23 -7.51 -2.28 16.53
CA LYS A 23 -6.93 -2.21 17.89
C LYS A 23 -5.42 -2.00 17.88
N HIS A 24 -4.76 -2.39 16.79
CA HIS A 24 -3.30 -2.31 16.64
C HIS A 24 -2.87 -1.30 15.59
N PHE A 25 -3.70 -1.06 14.57
CA PHE A 25 -3.38 -0.21 13.44
C PHE A 25 -4.45 0.86 13.26
N GLY A 26 -4.08 2.10 13.52
CA GLY A 26 -4.94 3.25 13.24
C GLY A 26 -4.99 3.55 11.74
N PRO A 27 -6.16 3.90 11.18
CA PRO A 27 -6.32 4.13 9.73
C PRO A 27 -5.44 5.28 9.23
N GLU A 28 -5.27 6.34 10.02
CA GLU A 28 -4.42 7.48 9.63
C GLU A 28 -2.94 7.12 9.59
N ALA A 29 -2.46 6.33 10.56
CA ALA A 29 -1.08 5.83 10.57
C ALA A 29 -0.79 4.92 9.37
N LEU A 30 -1.75 4.09 8.96
CA LEU A 30 -1.63 3.26 7.77
C LEU A 30 -1.61 4.10 6.48
N LYS A 31 -2.44 5.14 6.37
CA LYS A 31 -2.42 6.05 5.20
C LYS A 31 -1.10 6.80 5.07
N GLU A 32 -0.54 7.26 6.18
CA GLU A 32 0.74 7.96 6.18
C GLU A 32 1.89 7.00 5.80
N ALA A 33 1.85 5.76 6.29
CA ALA A 33 2.86 4.75 5.97
C ALA A 33 2.70 4.13 4.56
N ALA A 34 1.49 4.11 4.00
CA ALA A 34 1.17 3.42 2.75
C ALA A 34 2.19 3.64 1.60
N PRO A 35 2.59 4.87 1.24
CA PRO A 35 3.55 5.09 0.15
C PRO A 35 4.92 4.41 0.35
N LEU A 36 5.33 4.14 1.59
CA LEU A 36 6.62 3.52 1.93
C LEU A 36 6.54 1.99 1.96
N PHE A 37 5.34 1.43 2.14
CA PHE A 37 5.16 0.01 2.44
C PHE A 37 4.88 -0.86 1.21
N GLY A 38 4.82 -0.31 0.00
CA GLY A 38 4.49 -1.06 -1.22
C GLY A 38 5.33 -2.32 -1.43
N VAL A 39 6.64 -2.25 -1.22
CA VAL A 39 7.54 -3.41 -1.35
C VAL A 39 7.34 -4.40 -0.20
N ALA A 40 7.22 -3.92 1.03
CA ALA A 40 7.08 -4.77 2.21
C ALA A 40 5.78 -5.59 2.17
N VAL A 41 4.67 -4.95 1.77
CA VAL A 41 3.38 -5.63 1.59
C VAL A 41 3.47 -6.69 0.48
N GLY A 42 4.10 -6.36 -0.66
CA GLY A 42 4.31 -7.33 -1.73
C GLY A 42 5.11 -8.56 -1.30
N LEU A 43 6.16 -8.38 -0.49
CA LEU A 43 6.93 -9.51 0.06
C LEU A 43 6.10 -10.37 1.01
N ALA A 44 5.27 -9.75 1.84
CA ALA A 44 4.40 -10.46 2.78
C ALA A 44 3.32 -11.28 2.06
N THR A 45 2.72 -10.72 0.99
CA THR A 45 1.65 -11.39 0.24
C THR A 45 2.17 -12.42 -0.76
N ARG A 46 3.42 -12.30 -1.23
CA ARG A 46 4.03 -13.22 -2.20
C ARG A 46 3.85 -14.69 -1.83
N ARG A 47 4.05 -15.05 -0.56
CA ARG A 47 3.90 -16.43 -0.07
C ARG A 47 2.50 -17.01 -0.33
N PHE A 48 1.47 -16.18 -0.31
CA PHE A 48 0.08 -16.62 -0.50
C PHE A 48 -0.33 -16.64 -1.97
N ALA A 49 0.39 -15.94 -2.84
CA ALA A 49 0.18 -15.97 -4.29
C ALA A 49 0.86 -17.16 -4.99
N ASP A 50 1.90 -17.75 -4.36
CA ASP A 50 2.65 -18.90 -4.90
C ASP A 50 1.93 -20.27 -4.73
N ARG A 51 0.67 -20.30 -4.28
CA ARG A 51 -0.14 -21.53 -4.08
C ARG A 51 -1.36 -21.60 -4.97
#